data_AF-A0A7C4C5M3-F1
#
_entry.id   AF-A0A7C4C5M3-F1
#
_cell.length_a   1.000
_cell.length_b   1.000
_cell.length_c   1.000
_cell.angle_alpha   90.00
_cell.angle_beta   90.00
_cell.angle_gamma   90.00
#
_symmetry.space_group_name_H-M   'P 1'
#
loop_
_entity.id
_entity.type
_entity.pdbx_description
1 polymer ?
#
loop_
_entity_poly.entity_id
_entity_poly.type
_entity_poly.pdbx_seq_one_letter_code
_entity_poly.pdbx_strand_id
1 'polypeptide(L)' 'MSVCILIIVSDVLLFKNLRVFVAGGAGFIGQRLVKALLRRECKVRVFDVEMRELKQVKDSRLELVVDDMLDEKVF' A
#
# COMPACT_ATOMS: atom_id res chain seq x y z
N MET A 1 -13.04 8.80 12.76
CA MET A 1 -11.77 9.47 12.40
C MET A 1 -11.36 8.97 11.02
N SER A 2 -11.59 9.78 9.99
CA SER A 2 -11.16 9.63 8.58
C SER A 2 -10.07 10.69 8.35
N VAL A 3 -9.09 10.62 7.46
CA VAL A 3 -8.63 9.71 6.40
C VAL A 3 -7.23 10.24 6.03
N CYS A 4 -6.27 9.39 5.70
CA CYS A 4 -5.10 9.80 4.92
C CYS A 4 -5.05 8.91 3.68
N ILE A 5 -5.61 9.43 2.59
CA ILE A 5 -5.38 8.93 1.23
C ILE A 5 -4.38 9.91 0.63
N LEU A 6 -3.11 9.54 0.60
CA LEU A 6 -2.15 10.15 -0.32
C LEU A 6 -1.88 9.13 -1.42
N ILE A 7 -2.68 9.21 -2.49
CA ILE A 7 -2.36 8.57 -3.77
C ILE A 7 -1.50 9.60 -4.51
N ILE A 8 -0.17 9.52 -4.39
CA ILE A 8 0.69 10.04 -5.47
C ILE A 8 0.81 8.89 -6.46
N VAL A 9 -0.12 8.84 -7.41
CA VAL A 9 0.10 8.13 -8.66
C VAL A 9 -0.41 9.05 -9.75
N SER A 10 0.51 9.71 -10.42
CA SER A 10 0.25 10.74 -11.43
C SER A 10 -0.62 10.26 -12.60
N ASP A 11 -0.87 8.95 -12.76
CA ASP A 11 -1.71 8.44 -13.84
C ASP A 11 -2.47 7.17 -13.39
N VAL A 12 -3.79 7.29 -13.16
CA VAL A 12 -4.70 6.16 -12.90
C VAL A 12 -5.13 5.51 -14.23
N LEU A 13 -4.17 5.20 -15.11
CA LEU A 13 -4.44 4.61 -16.42
C LEU A 13 -3.44 3.48 -16.70
N LEU A 14 -3.96 2.24 -16.78
CA LEU A 14 -3.27 0.97 -17.07
C LEU A 14 -2.27 0.41 -16.03
N PHE A 15 -2.76 -0.10 -14.90
CA PHE A 15 -1.94 -0.90 -13.97
C PHE A 15 -1.96 -2.38 -14.31
N LYS A 16 -1.02 -2.86 -15.15
CA LYS A 16 -0.67 -4.28 -15.23
C LYS A 16 0.84 -4.42 -15.02
N ASN A 17 1.27 -5.34 -14.17
CA ASN A 17 2.68 -5.57 -13.82
C ASN A 17 3.41 -4.35 -13.21
N LEU A 18 2.69 -3.34 -12.73
CA LEU A 18 3.30 -2.19 -12.06
C LEU A 18 3.66 -2.53 -10.61
N ARG A 19 4.73 -1.88 -10.12
CA ARG A 19 5.11 -1.88 -8.71
C ARG A 19 4.46 -0.66 -8.05
N VAL A 20 3.66 -0.90 -7.03
CA VAL A 20 2.86 0.13 -6.37
C VAL A 20 3.23 0.16 -4.89
N PHE A 21 3.49 1.35 -4.36
CA PHE A 21 3.70 1.58 -2.94
C PHE A 21 2.46 2.23 -2.34
N VAL A 22 1.93 1.66 -1.25
CA VAL A 22 0.71 2.12 -0.59
C VAL A 22 1.01 2.43 0.87
N ALA A 23 0.98 3.71 1.24
CA ALA A 23 0.98 4.13 2.64
C ALA A 23 -0.43 4.02 3.24
N GLY A 24 -0.56 3.58 4.50
CA GLY A 24 -1.86 3.38 5.15
C GLY A 24 -2.68 2.23 4.56
N GLY A 25 -2.01 1.28 3.88
CA GLY A 25 -2.64 0.20 3.14
C GLY A 25 -3.32 -0.85 4.03
N ALA A 26 -2.99 -0.93 5.31
CA ALA A 26 -3.60 -1.87 6.25
C ALA A 26 -4.90 -1.33 6.89
N GLY A 27 -5.24 -0.05 6.67
CA GLY A 27 -6.51 0.55 7.08
C GLY A 27 -7.71 0.18 6.19
N PHE A 28 -8.93 0.59 6.58
CA PHE A 28 -10.20 0.19 5.95
C PHE A 28 -10.27 0.41 4.43
N ILE A 29 -9.83 1.57 3.95
CA ILE A 29 -9.81 1.89 2.51
C ILE A 29 -8.58 1.26 1.85
N GLY A 30 -7.42 1.38 2.51
CA GLY A 30 -6.15 0.84 2.03
C GLY A 30 -6.24 -0.63 1.66
N GLN A 31 -6.87 -1.46 2.51
CA GLN A 31 -6.94 -2.89 2.24
C GLN A 31 -7.76 -3.24 1.00
N ARG A 32 -8.80 -2.44 0.69
CA ARG A 32 -9.60 -2.63 -0.52
C ARG A 32 -8.81 -2.23 -1.76
N LEU A 33 -8.04 -1.15 -1.67
CA LEU A 33 -7.13 -0.70 -2.72
C LEU A 33 -6.06 -1.77 -3.02
N VAL A 34 -5.39 -2.29 -1.99
CA VAL A 34 -4.38 -3.36 -2.11
C VAL A 34 -4.99 -4.59 -2.80
N LYS A 35 -6.15 -5.06 -2.34
CA LYS A 35 -6.87 -6.18 -2.97
C LYS A 35 -7.20 -5.90 -4.45
N ALA A 36 -7.59 -4.68 -4.80
CA ALA A 36 -7.87 -4.30 -6.18
C ALA A 36 -6.61 -4.27 -7.06
N LEU A 37 -5.48 -3.77 -6.54
CA LEU A 37 -4.19 -3.74 -7.24
C LEU A 37 -3.64 -5.16 -7.48
N LEU A 38 -3.74 -6.06 -6.49
CA LEU A 38 -3.35 -7.46 -6.64
C LEU A 38 -4.19 -8.20 -7.70
N ARG A 39 -5.51 -7.91 -7.78
CA ARG A 39 -6.37 -8.42 -8.85
C ARG A 39 -5.98 -7.92 -10.24
N ARG A 40 -5.28 -6.79 -10.33
CA ARG A 40 -4.74 -6.23 -11.57
C ARG A 40 -3.30 -6.66 -11.86
N GLU A 41 -2.83 -7.74 -11.25
CA GLU A 41 -1.48 -8.25 -11.46
C GLU A 41 -0.36 -7.27 -11.07
N CYS A 42 -0.63 -6.35 -10.14
CA CYS A 42 0.41 -5.46 -9.62
C CYS A 42 1.23 -6.14 -8.53
N LYS A 43 2.48 -5.69 -8.37
CA LYS A 43 3.30 -5.94 -7.19
C LYS A 43 3.09 -4.80 -6.21
N VAL A 44 2.69 -5.10 -5.00
CA VAL A 44 2.25 -4.09 -4.03
C VAL A 44 3.13 -4.18 -2.79
N ARG A 45 3.77 -3.05 -2.45
CA ARG A 45 4.42 -2.86 -1.16
C ARG A 45 3.51 -1.96 -0.33
N VAL A 46 3.16 -2.39 0.87
CA VAL A 46 2.32 -1.63 1.79
C VAL A 46 3.18 -1.17 2.94
N PHE A 47 3.16 0.13 3.20
CA PHE A 47 3.70 0.70 4.41
C PHE A 47 2.56 1.12 5.32
N ASP A 48 2.59 0.67 6.57
CA ASP A 48 1.64 1.09 7.57
C ASP A 48 2.28 1.04 8.96
N VAL A 49 1.83 1.91 9.86
CA VAL A 49 2.31 1.97 11.23
C VAL A 49 1.89 0.70 11.99
N GLU A 50 0.79 0.07 11.55
CA GLU A 50 0.29 -1.15 12.15
C GLU A 50 0.07 -2.27 11.13
N MET A 51 0.52 -3.46 11.50
CA MET A 51 0.33 -4.67 10.73
C MET A 51 -1.07 -5.26 10.99
N ARG A 52 -2.09 -4.67 10.35
CA ARG A 52 -3.51 -5.05 10.50
C ARG A 52 -3.94 -6.14 9.50
N GLU A 53 -5.22 -6.16 9.12
CA GLU A 53 -5.96 -7.23 8.40
C GLU A 53 -5.23 -7.85 7.19
N LEU A 54 -4.27 -7.15 6.58
CA LEU A 54 -3.48 -7.65 5.46
C LEU A 54 -2.53 -8.81 5.80
N LYS A 55 -2.22 -9.06 7.08
CA LYS A 55 -1.42 -10.25 7.49
C LYS A 55 -2.02 -11.59 7.03
N GLN A 56 -3.34 -11.64 6.85
CA GLN A 56 -4.03 -12.86 6.43
C GLN A 56 -3.95 -13.10 4.91
N VAL A 57 -3.54 -12.09 4.13
CA VAL A 57 -3.42 -12.18 2.68
C VAL A 57 -2.09 -12.84 2.32
N LYS A 58 -2.14 -14.10 1.88
CA LYS A 58 -0.98 -14.82 1.35
C LYS A 58 -0.90 -14.61 -0.16
N ASP A 59 -0.23 -13.54 -0.59
CA ASP A 59 0.07 -13.25 -2.00
C ASP A 59 1.57 -12.94 -2.15
N SER A 60 2.26 -13.62 -3.05
CA SER A 60 3.71 -13.45 -3.28
C SER A 60 4.07 -12.07 -3.85
N ARG A 61 3.08 -11.32 -4.33
CA ARG A 61 3.24 -9.97 -4.87
C ARG A 61 2.94 -8.90 -3.83
N LEU A 62 2.52 -9.29 -2.62
CA LEU A 62 2.27 -8.39 -1.50
C LEU A 62 3.45 -8.44 -0.53
N GLU A 63 4.05 -7.28 -0.28
CA GLU A 63 5.05 -7.09 0.76
C GLU A 63 4.50 -6.09 1.78
N LEU A 64 4.52 -6.47 3.05
CA LEU A 64 4.13 -5.59 4.15
C LEU A 64 5.39 -5.07 4.83
N VAL A 65 5.55 -3.75 4.83
CA VAL A 65 6.58 -3.02 5.54
C VAL A 65 5.91 -2.35 6.73
N VAL A 66 6.43 -2.62 7.93
CA VAL A 66 5.99 -1.99 9.17
C VAL A 66 7.19 -1.29 9.74
N ASP A 67 7.09 0.02 9.83
CA ASP A 67 8.08 0.86 10.47
C ASP A 67 7.45 2.22 10.79
N ASP A 68 8.21 3.08 11.46
CA ASP A 68 7.90 4.50 11.49
C ASP A 68 8.49 5.17 10.25
N MET A 69 7.68 5.98 9.55
CA MET A 69 8.17 6.74 8.39
C MET A 69 8.95 7.93 8.92
N LEU A 70 10.22 7.70 9.24
CA LEU A 70 11.12 8.74 9.68
C LEU A 70 11.53 9.57 8.46
N ASP A 71 10.98 10.78 8.35
CA ASP A 71 11.60 11.83 7.54
C ASP A 71 12.88 12.23 8.27
N GLU A 72 14.00 11.60 7.95
CA GLU A 72 15.30 12.17 8.31
C GLU A 72 15.41 13.49 7.56
N LYS A 73 15.24 14.61 8.28
CA LYS A 73 15.72 15.90 7.79
C LYS A 73 17.23 15.77 7.63
N VAL A 74 17.66 15.50 6.42
CA VAL A 74 19.05 15.67 6.01
C VAL A 74 19.33 17.17 6.12
N PHE A 75 19.90 17.58 7.26
CA PHE A 75 20.47 18.90 7.47
C PHE A 75 21.91 18.95 6.95
#